data_AF-A0A412CLQ4-F1
#
_entry.id   AF-A0A412CLQ4-F1
#
_cell.length_a   1.000
_cell.length_b   1.000
_cell.length_c   1.000
_cell.angle_alpha   90.00
_cell.angle_beta   90.00
_cell.angle_gamma   90.00
#
_symmetry.space_group_name_H-M   'P 1'
#
loop_
_entity.id
_entity.type
_entity.pdbx_description
1 polymer ?
#
loop_
_entity_poly.entity_id
_entity_poly.type
_entity_poly.pdbx_seq_one_letter_code
_entity_poly.pdbx_strand_id
1 'polypeptide(L)'
;MITHLINVSFGIFAFLPEGWLFMILIMLLESFILSKLLCHKKIDKQIYISIFGSNIISGAVGIITTLALNGGWILVVWFPWVSSHEINISEPGNLLIFVLFYLVAFILTLILESFTNWLFLKRKYKTRQILINTLIANIISYLIGTFILYSYSFGLLPS
;
A
#
# COMPACT_ATOMS: atom_id res chain seq x y z
N MET A 1 -19.68 22.84 -7.85
CA MET A 1 -20.46 21.83 -7.10
C MET A 1 -19.71 20.50 -7.18
N ILE A 2 -18.61 20.37 -6.44
CA ILE A 2 -17.69 19.20 -6.41
C ILE A 2 -17.74 18.61 -5.00
N THR A 3 -18.94 18.38 -4.48
CA THR A 3 -19.14 18.00 -3.07
C THR A 3 -19.93 16.71 -2.89
N HIS A 4 -20.24 16.00 -3.98
CA HIS A 4 -21.03 14.76 -3.92
C HIS A 4 -20.40 13.53 -4.61
N LEU A 5 -19.18 13.61 -5.17
CA LEU A 5 -18.67 12.56 -6.06
C LEU A 5 -17.56 11.65 -5.51
N ILE A 6 -17.16 11.78 -4.25
CA ILE A 6 -16.22 10.80 -3.65
C ILE A 6 -16.65 10.54 -2.21
N ASN A 7 -17.89 10.07 -2.06
CA ASN A 7 -18.26 9.27 -0.91
C ASN A 7 -18.07 7.78 -1.28
N VAL A 8 -16.96 7.48 -1.97
CA VAL A 8 -16.42 6.14 -1.97
C VAL A 8 -16.12 5.89 -0.51
N SER A 9 -16.85 4.97 0.11
CA SER A 9 -16.47 4.50 1.42
C SER A 9 -15.11 3.84 1.18
N PHE A 10 -14.03 4.60 1.38
CA PHE A 10 -12.71 4.07 1.70
C PHE A 10 -12.79 3.44 3.11
N GLY A 11 -13.80 2.59 3.28
CA GLY A 11 -14.32 1.94 4.45
C GLY A 11 -13.43 0.77 4.78
N ILE A 12 -12.22 1.15 5.18
CA ILE A 12 -11.34 0.49 6.10
C ILE A 12 -11.32 -1.04 6.00
N PHE A 13 -10.74 -1.54 4.91
CA PHE A 13 -10.19 -2.90 4.90
C PHE A 13 -9.31 -3.11 6.15
N ALA A 14 -8.59 -2.08 6.60
CA ALA A 14 -7.84 -2.07 7.86
C ALA A 14 -8.67 -2.13 9.18
N PHE A 15 -10.01 -2.08 9.17
CA PHE A 15 -10.85 -2.38 10.34
C PHE A 15 -11.53 -3.75 10.24
N LEU A 16 -11.40 -4.42 9.09
CA LEU A 16 -11.83 -5.79 8.90
C LEU A 16 -10.67 -6.74 9.22
N PRO A 17 -10.88 -7.85 9.95
CA PRO A 17 -9.85 -8.86 10.19
C PRO A 17 -9.14 -9.33 8.91
N GLU A 18 -9.89 -9.44 7.81
CA GLU A 18 -9.41 -9.82 6.49
C GLU A 18 -8.38 -8.83 5.95
N GLY A 19 -8.57 -7.52 6.19
CA GLY A 19 -7.59 -6.54 5.76
C GLY A 19 -6.32 -6.55 6.60
N TRP A 20 -6.38 -6.90 7.89
CA TRP A 20 -5.17 -7.15 8.67
C TRP A 20 -4.39 -8.35 8.14
N LEU A 21 -5.08 -9.45 7.82
CA LEU A 21 -4.45 -10.64 7.22
C LEU A 21 -3.80 -10.30 5.88
N PHE A 22 -4.48 -9.53 5.04
CA PHE A 22 -3.95 -9.08 3.76
C PHE A 22 -2.74 -8.15 3.94
N MET A 23 -2.80 -7.17 4.84
CA MET A 23 -1.66 -6.28 5.13
C MET A 23 -0.45 -7.08 5.63
N ILE A 24 -0.66 -8.05 6.51
CA ILE A 24 0.39 -8.95 6.98
C ILE A 24 0.97 -9.76 5.82
N LEU A 25 0.13 -10.31 4.94
CA LEU A 25 0.58 -11.04 3.76
C LEU A 25 1.46 -10.19 2.85
N ILE A 26 1.06 -8.94 2.59
CA ILE A 26 1.83 -7.99 1.77
C ILE A 26 3.16 -7.65 2.45
N MET A 27 3.17 -7.33 3.75
CA MET A 27 4.41 -7.06 4.50
C MET A 27 5.36 -8.28 4.52
N LEU A 28 4.82 -9.49 4.64
CA LEU A 28 5.61 -10.72 4.57
C LEU A 28 6.24 -10.91 3.18
N LEU A 29 5.46 -10.65 2.12
CA LEU A 29 5.92 -10.71 0.74
C LEU A 29 7.03 -9.68 0.47
N GLU A 30 6.84 -8.43 0.90
CA GLU A 30 7.84 -7.36 0.79
C GLU A 30 9.12 -7.71 1.53
N SER A 31 9.00 -8.17 2.79
CA SER A 31 10.14 -8.60 3.58
C SER A 31 10.89 -9.75 2.90
N PHE A 32 10.18 -10.71 2.30
CA PHE A 32 10.79 -11.81 1.56
C PHE A 32 11.55 -11.31 0.33
N ILE A 33 10.92 -10.48 -0.51
CA ILE A 33 11.52 -9.94 -1.73
C ILE A 33 12.74 -9.09 -1.37
N LEU A 34 12.61 -8.17 -0.41
CA LEU A 34 13.68 -7.27 -0.01
C LEU A 34 14.84 -8.05 0.63
N SER A 35 14.56 -9.09 1.42
CA SER A 35 15.59 -10.00 1.96
C SER A 35 16.36 -10.71 0.87
N LYS A 36 15.65 -11.19 -0.16
CA LYS A 36 16.27 -11.85 -1.32
C LYS A 36 17.13 -10.89 -2.14
N LEU A 37 16.68 -9.65 -2.35
CA LEU A 37 17.38 -8.66 -3.14
C LEU A 37 18.59 -8.03 -2.43
N LEU A 38 18.51 -7.76 -1.13
CA LEU A 38 19.60 -7.09 -0.39
C LEU A 38 20.67 -8.05 0.14
N CYS A 39 20.30 -9.28 0.51
CA CYS A 39 21.23 -10.18 1.18
C CYS A 39 21.13 -11.65 0.77
N HIS A 40 20.35 -11.96 -0.27
CA HIS A 40 20.14 -13.32 -0.80
C HIS A 40 19.57 -14.35 0.21
N LYS A 41 19.11 -13.89 1.37
CA LYS A 41 18.45 -14.74 2.38
C LYS A 41 16.96 -14.82 2.12
N LYS A 42 16.32 -15.91 2.59
CA LYS A 42 14.85 -16.02 2.59
C LYS A 42 14.22 -15.05 3.58
N ILE A 43 14.83 -14.92 4.75
CA ILE A 43 14.36 -14.06 5.85
C ILE A 43 15.58 -13.39 6.47
N ASP A 44 15.52 -12.08 6.68
CA ASP A 44 16.45 -11.35 7.51
C ASP A 44 15.69 -10.54 8.56
N LYS A 45 16.04 -10.73 9.84
CA LYS A 45 15.33 -10.12 10.97
C LYS A 45 15.31 -8.59 10.89
N GLN A 46 16.40 -7.96 10.43
CA GLN A 46 16.46 -6.51 10.38
C GLN A 46 15.63 -5.95 9.23
N ILE A 47 15.60 -6.64 8.09
CA ILE A 47 14.74 -6.29 6.96
C ILE A 47 13.27 -6.45 7.35
N TYR A 48 12.93 -7.54 8.04
CA TYR A 48 11.58 -7.76 8.56
C TYR A 48 11.12 -6.63 9.49
N ILE A 49 11.95 -6.27 10.48
CA ILE A 49 11.65 -5.15 11.39
C ILE A 49 11.53 -3.82 10.62
N SER A 50 12.38 -3.62 9.61
CA SER A 50 12.34 -2.42 8.77
C SER A 50 11.02 -2.32 8.01
N ILE A 51 10.57 -3.40 7.37
CA ILE A 51 9.33 -3.46 6.59
C ILE A 51 8.11 -3.30 7.48
N PHE A 52 8.03 -4.04 8.60
CA PHE A 52 6.89 -3.89 9.52
C PHE A 52 6.87 -2.50 10.15
N GLY A 53 8.03 -1.97 10.52
CA GLY A 53 8.16 -0.61 11.04
C GLY A 53 7.76 0.45 10.02
N SER A 54 8.24 0.35 8.77
CA SER A 54 7.91 1.29 7.70
C SER A 54 6.42 1.34 7.43
N ASN A 55 5.81 0.16 7.36
CA ASN A 55 4.40 -0.02 7.10
C ASN A 55 3.53 0.51 8.25
N ILE A 56 3.86 0.19 9.51
CA ILE A 56 3.13 0.75 10.66
C ILE A 56 3.23 2.29 10.69
N ILE A 57 4.43 2.84 10.44
CA ILE A 57 4.64 4.29 10.39
C ILE A 57 3.85 4.92 9.23
N SER A 58 3.92 4.35 8.03
CA SER A 58 3.23 4.88 6.86
C SER A 58 1.70 4.82 7.02
N GLY A 59 1.19 3.72 7.59
CA GLY A 59 -0.22 3.57 7.94
C GLY A 59 -0.68 4.60 8.97
N ALA A 60 0.06 4.77 10.06
CA ALA A 60 -0.25 5.77 11.09
C ALA A 60 -0.22 7.20 10.53
N VAL A 61 0.80 7.54 9.75
CA VAL A 61 0.92 8.85 9.07
C VAL A 61 -0.25 9.07 8.11
N GLY A 62 -0.62 8.06 7.33
CA GLY A 62 -1.75 8.12 6.42
C GLY A 62 -3.07 8.41 7.14
N ILE A 63 -3.34 7.69 8.23
CA ILE A 63 -4.54 7.90 9.05
C ILE A 63 -4.57 9.30 9.63
N ILE A 64 -3.50 9.74 10.30
CA ILE A 64 -3.43 11.06 10.95
C ILE A 64 -3.61 12.18 9.93
N THR A 65 -2.91 12.09 8.79
CA THR A 65 -2.95 13.11 7.74
C THR A 65 -4.35 13.22 7.14
N THR A 66 -5.02 12.09 6.93
CA THR A 66 -6.37 12.10 6.35
C THR A 66 -7.40 12.68 7.31
N LEU A 67 -7.32 12.31 8.60
CA LEU A 67 -8.17 12.87 9.64
C LEU A 67 -7.98 14.38 9.77
N ALA A 68 -6.73 14.87 9.69
CA ALA A 68 -6.43 16.30 9.81
C ALA A 68 -6.90 17.13 8.60
N LEU A 69 -6.77 16.60 7.38
CA LEU A 69 -7.06 17.37 6.17
C LEU A 69 -8.53 17.34 5.75
N ASN A 70 -9.23 16.23 5.96
CA ASN A 70 -10.57 16.02 5.40
C ASN A 70 -11.62 15.58 6.42
N GLY A 71 -11.26 15.44 7.71
CA GLY A 71 -12.18 14.95 8.74
C GLY A 71 -12.68 13.51 8.53
N GLY A 72 -12.03 12.75 7.63
CA GLY A 72 -12.47 11.42 7.18
C GLY A 72 -11.31 10.50 6.81
N TRP A 73 -11.59 9.39 6.09
CA TRP A 73 -10.67 8.27 5.82
C TRP A 73 -10.26 8.11 4.34
N ILE A 74 -10.40 9.18 3.55
CA ILE A 74 -10.24 9.19 2.09
C ILE A 74 -8.85 8.73 1.59
N LEU A 75 -7.79 8.84 2.40
CA LEU A 75 -6.40 8.61 1.99
C LEU A 75 -5.66 7.61 2.90
N VAL A 76 -6.29 6.51 3.32
CA VAL A 76 -5.51 5.41 3.93
C VAL A 76 -4.64 4.77 2.82
N VAL A 77 -3.34 5.01 2.92
CA VAL A 77 -2.38 5.14 1.81
C VAL A 77 -2.02 3.84 1.08
N TRP A 78 -2.43 2.67 1.57
CA TRP A 78 -1.85 1.41 1.10
C TRP A 78 -2.51 0.82 -0.13
N PHE A 79 -3.83 0.76 -0.18
CA PHE A 79 -4.57 0.19 -1.31
C PHE A 79 -5.93 0.87 -1.30
N PRO A 80 -6.17 1.89 -2.15
CA PRO A 80 -7.48 2.53 -2.20
C PRO A 80 -8.52 1.50 -2.65
N TRP A 81 -9.24 0.91 -1.70
CA TRP A 81 -10.19 -0.16 -1.97
C TRP A 81 -11.53 0.41 -2.41
N VAL A 82 -12.05 -0.09 -3.53
CA VAL A 82 -13.36 0.27 -4.08
C VAL A 82 -14.07 -0.98 -4.55
N SER A 83 -15.37 -1.08 -4.28
CA SER A 83 -16.23 -2.13 -4.80
C SER A 83 -16.90 -1.72 -6.12
N SER A 84 -17.39 -2.70 -6.88
CA SER A 84 -18.15 -2.49 -8.12
C SER A 84 -19.44 -1.69 -7.93
N HIS A 85 -19.92 -1.56 -6.69
CA HIS A 85 -21.11 -0.78 -6.32
C HIS A 85 -20.76 0.70 -6.03
N GLU A 86 -19.48 1.03 -5.82
CA GLU A 86 -19.03 2.37 -5.45
C GLU A 86 -18.46 3.17 -6.64
N ILE A 87 -17.87 2.48 -7.61
CA ILE A 87 -17.34 3.10 -8.83
C ILE A 87 -17.86 2.35 -10.06
N ASN A 88 -18.56 3.08 -10.94
CA ASN A 88 -18.87 2.59 -12.27
C ASN A 88 -17.63 2.71 -13.17
N ILE A 89 -16.85 1.63 -13.29
CA ILE A 89 -15.64 1.55 -14.12
C ILE A 89 -15.93 1.66 -15.63
N SER A 90 -17.19 1.52 -16.06
CA SER A 90 -17.58 1.70 -17.45
C SER A 90 -17.61 3.18 -17.87
N GLU A 91 -17.60 4.11 -16.92
CA GLU A 91 -17.47 5.55 -17.19
C GLU A 91 -15.99 5.97 -17.20
N PRO A 92 -15.46 6.49 -18.32
CA PRO A 92 -14.03 6.82 -18.44
C PRO A 92 -13.54 7.84 -17.41
N GLY A 93 -14.39 8.78 -17.00
CA GLY A 93 -14.05 9.81 -16.00
C GLY A 93 -13.79 9.22 -14.61
N ASN A 94 -14.59 8.23 -14.20
CA ASN A 94 -14.44 7.59 -12.90
C ASN A 94 -13.21 6.68 -12.87
N LEU A 95 -12.94 5.97 -13.96
CA LEU A 95 -11.73 5.16 -14.11
C LEU A 95 -10.46 6.01 -14.01
N LEU A 96 -10.44 7.17 -14.68
CA LEU A 96 -9.30 8.09 -14.64
C LEU A 96 -9.04 8.58 -13.21
N ILE A 97 -10.07 9.02 -12.50
CA ILE A 97 -9.95 9.51 -11.12
C ILE A 97 -9.43 8.40 -10.22
N PHE A 98 -10.00 7.20 -10.31
CA PHE A 98 -9.58 6.04 -9.54
C PHE A 98 -8.09 5.70 -9.77
N VAL A 99 -7.63 5.65 -11.03
CA VAL A 99 -6.21 5.39 -11.35
C VAL A 99 -5.30 6.48 -10.78
N LEU A 100 -5.70 7.76 -10.85
CA LEU A 100 -4.92 8.86 -10.28
C LEU A 100 -4.80 8.74 -8.76
N PHE A 101 -5.89 8.43 -8.06
CA PHE A 101 -5.85 8.17 -6.62
C PHE A 101 -4.93 6.99 -6.28
N TYR A 102 -5.02 5.91 -7.06
CA TYR A 102 -4.19 4.72 -6.89
C TYR A 102 -2.69 5.01 -7.06
N LEU A 103 -2.36 5.82 -8.07
CA LEU A 103 -0.98 6.23 -8.35
C LEU A 103 -0.43 7.16 -7.27
N VAL A 104 -1.23 8.11 -6.78
CA VAL A 104 -0.83 9.02 -5.70
C VAL A 104 -0.58 8.24 -4.41
N ALA A 105 -1.47 7.31 -4.05
CA ALA A 105 -1.31 6.43 -2.90
C ALA A 105 0.01 5.63 -3.00
N PHE A 106 0.26 4.99 -4.14
CA PHE A 106 1.50 4.25 -4.38
C PHE A 106 2.76 5.11 -4.22
N ILE A 107 2.78 6.31 -4.82
CA ILE A 107 3.94 7.21 -4.74
C ILE A 107 4.20 7.64 -3.30
N LEU A 108 3.15 7.96 -2.53
CA LEU A 108 3.28 8.34 -1.13
C LEU A 108 3.80 7.19 -0.27
N THR A 109 3.27 5.97 -0.44
CA THR A 109 3.79 4.75 0.19
C THR A 109 5.27 4.58 -0.11
N LEU A 110 5.63 4.63 -1.38
CA LEU A 110 7.00 4.43 -1.84
C LEU A 110 7.97 5.45 -1.22
N ILE A 111 7.57 6.72 -1.12
CA ILE A 111 8.39 7.78 -0.49
C ILE A 111 8.60 7.47 0.99
N LEU A 112 7.52 7.18 1.73
CA LEU A 112 7.57 6.90 3.16
C LEU A 112 8.41 5.66 3.44
N GLU A 113 8.14 4.57 2.72
CA GLU A 113 8.86 3.31 2.88
C GLU A 113 10.33 3.41 2.51
N SER A 114 10.64 4.10 1.41
CA SER A 114 12.04 4.33 1.00
C SER A 114 12.79 5.12 2.07
N PHE A 115 12.16 6.14 2.64
CA PHE A 115 12.73 6.94 3.71
C PHE A 115 12.96 6.12 4.98
N THR A 116 11.95 5.38 5.45
CA THR A 116 12.06 4.54 6.64
C THR A 116 13.05 3.40 6.43
N ASN A 117 12.98 2.66 5.33
CA ASN A 117 13.93 1.58 5.03
C ASN A 117 15.35 2.10 4.95
N TRP A 118 15.56 3.28 4.36
CA TRP A 118 16.85 3.95 4.40
C TRP A 118 17.30 4.23 5.84
N LEU A 119 16.44 4.78 6.71
CA LEU A 119 16.80 5.03 8.12
C LEU A 119 17.22 3.75 8.87
N PHE A 120 16.49 2.64 8.68
CA PHE A 120 16.76 1.37 9.37
C PHE A 120 17.93 0.58 8.78
N LEU A 121 18.17 0.69 7.48
CA LEU A 121 19.11 -0.18 6.73
C LEU A 121 20.40 0.52 6.29
N LYS A 122 20.49 1.87 6.35
CA LYS A 122 21.69 2.63 5.91
C LYS A 122 22.99 2.25 6.59
N ARG A 123 22.94 1.64 7.78
CA ARG A 123 24.13 1.17 8.51
C ARG A 123 24.72 -0.12 7.91
N LYS A 124 23.96 -0.87 7.11
CA LYS A 124 24.37 -2.17 6.56
C LYS A 124 24.45 -2.18 5.03
N TYR A 125 23.61 -1.43 4.35
CA TYR A 125 23.50 -1.47 2.89
C TYR A 125 23.72 -0.08 2.28
N LYS A 126 24.16 -0.04 1.02
CA LYS A 126 24.34 1.22 0.29
C LYS A 126 22.98 1.86 0.02
N THR A 127 22.87 3.18 0.18
CA THR A 127 21.63 3.94 -0.08
C THR A 127 20.97 3.58 -1.41
N ARG A 128 21.75 3.54 -2.50
CA ARG A 128 21.24 3.19 -3.83
C ARG A 128 20.60 1.79 -3.87
N GLN A 129 21.20 0.81 -3.20
CA GLN A 129 20.65 -0.54 -3.12
C GLN A 129 19.34 -0.57 -2.33
N ILE A 130 19.28 0.17 -1.21
CA ILE A 130 18.06 0.26 -0.39
C ILE A 130 16.92 0.87 -1.21
N LEU A 131 17.15 2.00 -1.88
CA LEU A 131 16.13 2.70 -2.66
C LEU A 131 15.62 1.86 -3.84
N ILE A 132 16.53 1.31 -4.65
CA ILE A 132 16.15 0.49 -5.82
C ILE A 132 15.42 -0.77 -5.39
N ASN A 133 15.91 -1.47 -4.35
CA ASN A 133 15.30 -2.72 -3.93
C ASN A 133 13.98 -2.49 -3.18
N THR A 134 13.82 -1.37 -2.48
CA THR A 134 12.52 -0.97 -1.89
C THR A 134 11.51 -0.69 -2.99
N LEU A 135 11.89 0.04 -4.04
CA LEU A 135 11.04 0.29 -5.21
C LEU A 135 10.61 -1.02 -5.87
N ILE A 136 11.53 -1.95 -6.12
CA ILE A 136 11.21 -3.24 -6.73
C ILE A 136 10.28 -4.05 -5.83
N ALA A 137 10.57 -4.13 -4.53
CA ALA A 137 9.73 -4.85 -3.57
C ALA A 137 8.30 -4.29 -3.55
N ASN A 138 8.17 -2.96 -3.50
CA ASN A 138 6.88 -2.25 -3.54
C ASN A 138 6.15 -2.49 -4.86
N ILE A 139 6.81 -2.36 -6.02
CA ILE A 139 6.13 -2.60 -7.31
C ILE A 139 5.55 -4.02 -7.35
N ILE A 140 6.34 -5.03 -6.95
CA ILE A 140 5.91 -6.42 -6.98
C ILE A 140 4.77 -6.67 -5.98
N SER A 141 4.93 -6.22 -4.73
CA SER A 141 3.92 -6.41 -3.69
C SER A 141 2.62 -5.67 -4.03
N TYR A 142 2.73 -4.46 -4.57
CA TYR A 142 1.59 -3.65 -5.00
C TYR A 142 0.87 -4.31 -6.17
N LEU A 143 1.58 -4.81 -7.19
CA LEU A 143 0.94 -5.51 -8.32
C LEU A 143 0.19 -6.77 -7.85
N ILE A 144 0.82 -7.58 -6.98
CA ILE A 144 0.20 -8.78 -6.42
C ILE A 144 -1.00 -8.41 -5.55
N GLY A 145 -0.86 -7.42 -4.67
CA GLY A 145 -1.91 -6.93 -3.80
C GLY A 145 -3.10 -6.36 -4.57
N THR A 146 -2.83 -5.55 -5.60
CA THR A 146 -3.82 -5.03 -6.56
C THR A 146 -4.60 -6.19 -7.15
N PHE A 147 -3.88 -7.18 -7.71
CA PHE A 147 -4.51 -8.31 -8.37
C PHE A 147 -5.41 -9.09 -7.41
N ILE A 148 -4.94 -9.44 -6.21
CA ILE A 148 -5.72 -10.19 -5.22
C ILE A 148 -6.95 -9.38 -4.77
N LEU A 149 -6.74 -8.14 -4.35
CA LEU A 149 -7.80 -7.29 -3.77
C LEU A 149 -8.91 -7.01 -4.78
N TYR A 150 -8.57 -6.68 -6.03
CA TYR A 150 -9.57 -6.40 -7.05
C TYR A 150 -10.15 -7.67 -7.67
N SER A 151 -9.43 -8.78 -7.68
CA SER A 151 -10.04 -10.07 -8.04
C SER A 151 -11.14 -10.46 -7.05
N TYR A 152 -10.94 -10.19 -5.76
CA TYR A 152 -12.00 -10.35 -4.76
C TYR A 152 -13.13 -9.31 -4.96
N SER A 153 -12.79 -8.03 -5.12
CA SER A 153 -13.77 -6.93 -5.20
C SER A 153 -14.68 -6.96 -6.43
N PHE A 154 -14.19 -7.54 -7.54
CA PHE A 154 -14.94 -7.68 -8.79
C PHE A 154 -15.42 -9.12 -9.05
N GLY A 155 -15.32 -10.03 -8.07
CA GLY A 155 -15.89 -11.38 -8.14
C GLY A 155 -15.15 -12.36 -9.07
N LEU A 156 -13.87 -12.12 -9.35
CA LEU A 156 -12.99 -13.06 -10.07
C LEU A 156 -12.50 -14.21 -9.16
N LEU A 157 -12.55 -14.02 -7.84
CA LEU A 157 -12.28 -15.04 -6.83
C LEU A 157 -13.55 -15.30 -5.99
N PRO A 158 -13.85 -16.56 -5.60
CA PRO A 158 -14.98 -16.85 -4.73
C PRO A 158 -14.79 -16.20 -3.35
N SER A 159 -15.91 -15.77 -2.76
CA SER A 159 -15.97 -15.21 -1.39
C SER A 159 -15.99 -16.30 -0.33
#